data_AF-A0A961C8W7-F1
#
_entry.id   AF-A0A961C8W7-F1
#
_cell.length_a   1.000
_cell.length_b   1.000
_cell.length_c   1.000
_cell.angle_alpha   90.00
_cell.angle_beta   90.00
_cell.angle_gamma   90.00
#
_symmetry.space_group_name_H-M   'P 1'
#
loop_
_entity.id
_entity.type
_entity.pdbx_description
1 polymer ?
#
loop_
_entity_poly.entity_id
_entity_poly.type
_entity_poly.pdbx_seq_one_letter_code
_entity_poly.pdbx_strand_id
1 'polypeptide(L)'
;MDTDAAPYTFTWTPHSDDDPVTVPMFDLTPADLCDAGANTDMPHELFASIFIYRTLFHVCYALLTEDTATVEVAEYGTVVVERAP
;
A
#
# COMPACT_ATOMS: atom_id res chain seq x y z
N MET A 1 5.61 -26.00 1.39
CA MET A 1 5.53 -24.63 0.85
C MET A 1 5.09 -23.79 2.02
N ASP A 2 5.94 -22.91 2.52
CA ASP A 2 5.56 -21.94 3.55
C ASP A 2 4.47 -21.05 2.93
N THR A 3 3.23 -21.30 3.33
CA THR A 3 2.05 -20.52 2.91
C THR A 3 1.85 -19.26 3.76
N ASP A 4 2.81 -18.94 4.64
CA ASP A 4 2.73 -17.83 5.60
C ASP A 4 3.43 -16.55 5.14
N ALA A 5 4.14 -16.57 4.00
CA ALA A 5 4.74 -15.35 3.45
C ALA A 5 3.68 -14.53 2.71
N ALA A 6 3.47 -13.28 3.12
CA ALA A 6 2.57 -12.37 2.44
C ALA A 6 3.05 -12.14 0.99
N PRO A 7 2.18 -12.26 -0.03
CA PRO A 7 2.54 -12.09 -1.44
C PRO A 7 2.92 -10.65 -1.81
N TYR A 8 2.62 -9.66 -0.95
CA TYR A 8 2.94 -8.26 -1.19
C TYR A 8 3.53 -7.60 0.05
N THR A 9 4.34 -6.56 -0.19
CA THR A 9 4.72 -5.57 0.81
C THR A 9 4.02 -4.25 0.52
N PHE A 10 3.64 -3.55 1.57
CA PHE A 10 3.08 -2.21 1.52
C PHE A 10 4.03 -1.27 2.26
N THR A 11 4.57 -0.28 1.58
CA THR A 11 5.45 0.74 2.15
C THR A 11 4.77 2.09 2.09
N TRP A 12 4.67 2.75 3.24
CA TRP A 12 4.27 4.15 3.34
C TRP A 12 5.49 5.01 3.60
N THR A 13 5.69 6.01 2.75
CA THR A 13 6.71 7.06 2.91
C THR A 13 6.00 8.39 3.06
N PRO A 14 5.86 8.95 4.26
CA PRO A 14 5.28 10.27 4.44
C PRO A 14 6.19 11.35 3.86
N HIS A 15 5.63 12.50 3.50
CA HIS A 15 6.42 13.68 3.09
C HIS A 15 6.99 14.47 4.29
N SER A 16 6.69 14.05 5.52
CA SER A 16 7.37 14.53 6.72
C SER A 16 8.78 13.94 6.83
N ASP A 17 9.51 14.30 7.89
CA ASP A 17 10.81 13.73 8.21
C ASP A 17 10.72 12.33 8.86
N ASP A 18 9.53 11.70 8.87
CA ASP A 18 9.33 10.37 9.45
C ASP A 18 9.90 9.28 8.53
N ASP A 19 10.43 8.22 9.12
CA ASP A 19 10.99 7.09 8.37
C ASP A 19 9.91 6.31 7.62
N PRO A 20 10.20 5.77 6.42
CA PRO A 20 9.30 4.86 5.72
C PRO A 20 8.98 3.61 6.54
N VAL A 21 7.72 3.18 6.53
CA VAL A 21 7.27 1.98 7.24
C VAL A 21 6.76 0.96 6.23
N THR A 22 7.28 -0.27 6.30
CA THR A 22 6.89 -1.40 5.45
C THR A 22 6.19 -2.47 6.27
N VAL A 23 5.04 -2.94 5.79
CA VAL A 23 4.25 -4.03 6.39
C VAL A 23 3.87 -5.08 5.33
N PRO A 24 3.62 -6.33 5.74
CA PRO A 24 3.06 -7.34 4.84
C PRO A 24 1.63 -6.98 4.42
N MET A 25 1.25 -7.37 3.20
CA MET A 25 -0.13 -7.29 2.70
C MET A 25 -0.49 -8.59 1.99
N PHE A 26 -1.64 -9.19 2.33
CA PHE A 26 -1.95 -10.56 1.94
C PHE A 26 -2.78 -10.66 0.66
N ASP A 27 -3.55 -9.63 0.34
CA ASP A 27 -4.42 -9.59 -0.84
C ASP A 27 -4.59 -8.17 -1.38
N LEU A 28 -5.04 -8.07 -2.62
CA LEU A 28 -5.38 -6.80 -3.29
C LEU A 28 -6.85 -6.48 -3.09
N THR A 29 -7.24 -6.24 -1.83
CA THR A 29 -8.61 -5.88 -1.45
C THR A 29 -8.67 -4.54 -0.72
N PRO A 30 -9.84 -3.86 -0.68
CA PRO A 30 -10.00 -2.65 0.13
C PRO A 30 -9.70 -2.88 1.62
N ALA A 31 -10.03 -4.06 2.15
CA ALA A 31 -9.81 -4.38 3.56
C ALA A 31 -8.32 -4.48 3.88
N ASP A 32 -7.57 -5.25 3.10
CA ASP A 32 -6.12 -5.42 3.28
C ASP A 32 -5.36 -4.13 3.03
N LEU A 33 -5.79 -3.31 2.06
CA LEU A 33 -5.20 -1.99 1.84
C LEU A 33 -5.41 -1.07 3.06
N CYS A 34 -6.59 -1.13 3.68
CA CYS A 34 -6.88 -0.35 4.87
C CYS A 34 -6.07 -0.84 6.08
N ASP A 35 -5.97 -2.17 6.25
CA ASP A 35 -5.20 -2.77 7.34
C ASP A 35 -3.71 -2.45 7.21
N ALA A 36 -3.14 -2.60 6.00
CA ALA A 36 -1.75 -2.25 5.72
C ALA A 36 -1.48 -0.76 6.01
N GLY A 37 -2.33 0.15 5.50
CA GLY A 37 -2.16 1.57 5.77
C GLY A 37 -2.28 1.93 7.25
N ALA A 38 -3.17 1.28 8.00
CA ALA A 38 -3.30 1.48 9.44
C ALA A 38 -2.05 0.99 10.19
N ASN A 39 -1.48 -0.15 9.78
CA ASN A 39 -0.26 -0.71 10.37
C ASN A 39 1.02 0.07 10.00
N THR A 40 0.98 0.96 9.01
CA THR A 40 2.06 1.91 8.69
C THR A 40 1.85 3.31 9.26
N ASP A 41 0.92 3.48 10.21
CA ASP A 41 0.58 4.78 10.82
C ASP A 41 0.14 5.87 9.80
N MET A 42 -0.50 5.48 8.69
CA MET A 42 -1.06 6.47 7.76
C MET A 42 -2.17 7.29 8.44
N PRO A 43 -2.28 8.60 8.15
CA PRO A 43 -3.37 9.41 8.65
C PRO A 43 -4.74 8.84 8.30
N HIS A 44 -5.58 8.60 9.31
CA HIS A 44 -6.90 8.00 9.13
C HIS A 44 -7.84 8.78 8.17
N GLU A 45 -7.59 10.07 7.98
CA GLU A 45 -8.32 10.93 7.03
C GLU A 45 -8.10 10.54 5.55
N LEU A 46 -7.02 9.82 5.25
CA LEU A 46 -6.72 9.35 3.90
C LEU A 46 -7.61 8.17 3.48
N PHE A 47 -8.21 7.44 4.41
CA PHE A 47 -9.05 6.26 4.15
C PHE A 47 -10.47 6.62 3.68
N ALA A 48 -10.58 7.62 2.81
CA ALA A 48 -11.82 7.95 2.11
C ALA A 48 -12.10 6.90 1.01
N SER A 49 -13.37 6.57 0.78
CA SER A 49 -13.75 5.55 -0.23
C SER A 49 -13.12 5.82 -1.61
N ILE A 50 -13.06 7.08 -2.03
CA ILE A 50 -12.49 7.44 -3.34
C ILE A 50 -10.97 7.22 -3.42
N PHE A 51 -10.25 7.44 -2.31
CA PHE A 51 -8.82 7.16 -2.23
C PHE A 51 -8.60 5.65 -2.32
N ILE A 52 -9.29 4.88 -1.47
CA ILE A 52 -9.18 3.42 -1.42
C ILE A 52 -9.38 2.80 -2.80
N TYR A 53 -10.46 3.15 -3.51
CA TYR A 53 -10.73 2.56 -4.82
C TYR A 53 -9.74 2.99 -5.91
N ARG A 54 -9.25 4.24 -5.88
CA ARG A 54 -8.26 4.72 -6.85
C ARG A 54 -6.89 4.08 -6.63
N THR A 55 -6.44 4.05 -5.38
CA THR A 55 -5.19 3.40 -4.99
C THR A 55 -5.24 1.93 -5.33
N LEU A 56 -6.31 1.23 -4.96
CA LEU A 56 -6.46 -0.18 -5.27
C LEU A 56 -6.49 -0.47 -6.78
N PHE A 57 -7.23 0.34 -7.55
CA PHE A 57 -7.24 0.21 -9.01
C PHE A 57 -5.85 0.38 -9.61
N HIS A 58 -5.10 1.40 -9.17
CA HIS A 58 -3.74 1.64 -9.64
C HIS A 58 -2.80 0.49 -9.28
N VAL A 59 -2.83 0.02 -8.02
CA VAL A 59 -2.03 -1.10 -7.54
C VAL A 59 -2.31 -2.36 -8.35
N CYS A 60 -3.59 -2.73 -8.51
CA CYS A 60 -3.96 -3.89 -9.32
C CYS A 60 -3.47 -3.77 -10.77
N TYR A 61 -3.61 -2.59 -11.38
CA TYR A 61 -3.19 -2.39 -12.76
C TYR A 61 -1.66 -2.46 -12.92
N ALA A 62 -0.90 -1.75 -12.08
CA ALA A 62 0.56 -1.74 -12.12
C ALA A 62 1.13 -3.15 -11.87
N LEU A 63 0.60 -3.85 -10.85
CA LEU A 63 1.04 -5.21 -10.53
C LEU A 63 0.58 -6.27 -11.55
N LEU A 64 -0.21 -5.94 -12.58
CA LEU A 64 -0.45 -6.86 -13.70
C LEU A 64 0.71 -6.86 -14.69
N THR A 65 1.45 -5.75 -14.79
CA THR A 65 2.49 -5.54 -15.80
C THR A 65 3.89 -5.40 -15.22
N GLU A 66 4.00 -5.05 -13.95
CA GLU A 66 5.23 -4.79 -13.21
C GLU A 66 5.19 -5.50 -11.85
N ASP A 67 6.31 -5.48 -11.11
CA ASP A 67 6.40 -6.06 -9.78
C ASP A 67 6.23 -5.03 -8.65
N THR A 68 6.15 -3.74 -8.99
CA THR A 68 6.02 -2.61 -8.07
C THR A 68 4.93 -1.64 -8.55
N ALA A 69 4.16 -1.08 -7.63
CA ALA A 69 3.18 -0.04 -7.86
C ALA A 69 3.47 1.16 -6.94
N THR A 70 3.56 2.37 -7.50
CA THR A 70 3.85 3.60 -6.74
C THR A 70 2.71 4.59 -6.88
N VAL A 71 2.10 4.97 -5.76
CA VAL A 71 0.97 5.90 -5.70
C VAL A 71 1.36 7.12 -4.88
N GLU A 72 1.45 8.28 -5.52
CA GLU A 72 1.61 9.55 -4.83
C GLU A 72 0.28 9.98 -4.19
N VAL A 73 0.29 10.17 -2.88
CA VAL A 73 -0.85 10.59 -2.06
C VAL A 73 -0.76 12.09 -1.81
N ALA A 74 -0.91 12.87 -2.89
CA ALA A 74 -0.87 14.34 -2.87
C ALA A 74 0.25 14.89 -1.96
N GLU A 75 -0.08 15.80 -1.04
CA GLU A 75 0.89 16.42 -0.12
C GLU A 75 1.30 15.53 1.05
N TYR A 76 0.68 14.37 1.23
CA TYR A 76 0.86 13.53 2.42
C TYR A 76 2.06 12.59 2.34
N GLY A 77 2.30 11.99 1.18
CA GLY A 77 3.35 10.99 1.02
C GLY A 77 3.14 10.08 -0.17
N THR A 78 3.83 8.94 -0.17
CA THR A 78 3.82 7.96 -1.25
C THR A 78 3.58 6.56 -0.69
N VAL A 79 2.70 5.81 -1.34
CA VAL A 79 2.49 4.38 -1.12
C VAL A 79 3.23 3.60 -2.20
N VAL A 80 4.02 2.61 -1.80
CA VAL A 80 4.65 1.64 -2.69
C VAL A 80 4.17 0.24 -2.33
N VAL A 81 3.59 -0.48 -3.29
CA VAL A 81 3.22 -1.88 -3.13
C VAL A 81 4.07 -2.73 -4.05
N GLU A 82 4.76 -3.73 -3.51
CA GLU A 82 5.63 -4.62 -4.28
C GLU A 82 5.19 -6.07 -4.11
N ARG A 83 5.39 -6.90 -5.13
CA ARG A 83 5.33 -8.36 -4.97
C ARG A 83 6.48 -8.79 -4.07
N ALA A 84 6.17 -9.56 -3.03
CA ALA A 84 7.18 -10.14 -2.18
C ALA A 84 8.06 -11.11 -3.00
N PRO A 85 9.38 -11.14 -2.75
CA PRO A 85 10.33 -11.99 -3.47
C PRO A 85 10.13 -13.50 -3.26
#